data_AF-K7W899-F1
#
_entry.id   AF-K7W899-F1
#
_cell.length_a   1.000
_cell.length_b   1.000
_cell.length_c   1.000
_cell.angle_alpha   90.00
_cell.angle_beta   90.00
_cell.angle_gamma   90.00
#
_symmetry.space_group_name_H-M   'P 1'
#
loop_
_entity.id
_entity.type
_entity.pdbx_description
1 polymer ?
#
loop_
_entity_poly.entity_id
_entity_poly.type
_entity_poly.pdbx_seq_one_letter_code
_entity_poly.pdbx_strand_id
1 'polypeptide(L)'
;MAKRTKFIKLLERRSLTQEKFVELVQDAWSTISGRSLSRQAVSSWVNGHAVPKLSPTETLAIIEILECTLTELALAFPHEDDS
;
A
#
# COMPACT_ATOMS: atom_id res chain seq x y z
N MET A 1 -8.27 -16.00 -11.89
CA MET A 1 -8.12 -14.54 -12.07
C MET A 1 -7.71 -13.94 -10.75
N ALA A 2 -6.64 -13.14 -10.68
CA ALA A 2 -6.24 -12.50 -9.42
C ALA A 2 -7.31 -11.49 -8.98
N LYS A 3 -7.77 -11.59 -7.73
CA LYS A 3 -8.79 -10.70 -7.16
C LYS A 3 -8.11 -9.37 -6.84
N ARG A 4 -8.31 -8.35 -7.70
CA ARG A 4 -7.81 -7.00 -7.43
C ARG A 4 -8.33 -6.52 -6.08
N THR A 5 -7.45 -6.02 -5.22
CA THR A 5 -7.80 -5.53 -3.90
C THR A 5 -8.43 -4.14 -3.98
N LYS A 6 -9.07 -3.70 -2.89
CA LYS A 6 -9.53 -2.31 -2.77
C LYS A 6 -8.36 -1.32 -2.71
N PHE A 7 -7.13 -1.79 -2.47
CA PHE A 7 -5.91 -0.99 -2.49
C PHE A 7 -5.69 -0.27 -3.83
N ILE A 8 -6.00 -0.91 -4.98
CA ILE A 8 -5.86 -0.24 -6.28
C ILE A 8 -6.74 1.02 -6.37
N LYS A 9 -7.90 1.01 -5.73
CA LYS A 9 -8.82 2.17 -5.71
C LYS A 9 -8.24 3.34 -4.93
N LEU A 10 -7.42 3.09 -3.91
CA LEU A 10 -6.71 4.14 -3.18
C LEU A 10 -5.66 4.82 -4.06
N LEU A 11 -4.96 4.04 -4.90
CA LEU A 11 -4.02 4.59 -5.88
C LEU A 11 -4.74 5.41 -6.95
N GLU A 12 -5.82 4.87 -7.51
CA GLU A 12 -6.63 5.53 -8.54
C GLU A 12 -7.23 6.85 -8.05
N ARG A 13 -7.70 6.93 -6.79
CA ARG A 13 -8.20 8.16 -6.16
C ARG A 13 -7.17 9.29 -6.17
N ARG A 14 -5.89 8.93 -6.07
CA ARG A 14 -4.75 9.85 -6.08
C ARG A 14 -4.11 9.99 -7.46
N SER A 15 -4.68 9.35 -8.49
CA SER A 15 -4.09 9.25 -9.83
C SER A 15 -2.64 8.74 -9.80
N LEU A 16 -2.32 7.85 -8.86
CA LEU A 16 -1.01 7.25 -8.70
C LEU A 16 -0.90 5.94 -9.48
N THR A 17 0.18 5.80 -10.25
CA THR A 17 0.59 4.49 -10.75
C THR A 17 1.28 3.70 -9.64
N GLN A 18 1.38 2.37 -9.79
CA GLN A 18 2.14 1.55 -8.84
C GLN A 18 3.61 2.00 -8.75
N GLU A 19 4.20 2.38 -9.88
CA GLU A 19 5.58 2.86 -9.93
C GLU A 19 5.73 4.18 -9.17
N LYS A 20 4.82 5.14 -9.41
CA LYS A 20 4.90 6.43 -8.72
C LYS A 20 4.68 6.28 -7.22
N PHE A 21 3.77 5.40 -6.82
CA PHE A 21 3.57 5.07 -5.42
C PHE A 21 4.83 4.47 -4.78
N VAL A 22 5.51 3.54 -5.47
CA VAL A 22 6.77 2.97 -4.98
C VAL A 22 7.83 4.05 -4.79
N GLU A 23 7.99 4.96 -5.74
CA GLU A 23 8.95 6.07 -5.62
C GLU A 23 8.68 6.93 -4.38
N LEU A 24 7.42 7.36 -4.19
CA LEU A 24 7.03 8.20 -3.05
C LEU A 24 7.25 7.50 -1.72
N VAL A 25 6.92 6.21 -1.64
CA VAL A 25 7.11 5.42 -0.41
C VAL A 25 8.60 5.16 -0.17
N GLN A 26 9.40 4.89 -1.20
CA GLN A 26 10.84 4.70 -1.06
C GLN A 26 11.52 5.96 -0.52
N ASP A 27 11.14 7.13 -1.04
CA ASP A 27 11.65 8.41 -0.58
C ASP A 27 11.31 8.63 0.90
N ALA A 28 10.04 8.44 1.28
CA ALA A 28 9.61 8.55 2.67
C ALA A 28 10.33 7.55 3.60
N TRP A 29 10.37 6.27 3.24
CA TRP A 29 10.95 5.20 4.05
C TRP A 29 12.47 5.29 4.22
N SER A 30 13.17 5.84 3.23
CA SER A 30 14.61 6.11 3.35
C SER A 30 14.94 6.99 4.56
N THR A 31 14.01 7.88 4.93
CA THR A 31 14.17 8.82 6.04
C THR A 31 13.72 8.22 7.37
N ILE A 32 12.72 7.32 7.38
CA ILE A 32 12.05 6.88 8.62
C ILE A 32 12.31 5.43 9.06
N SER A 33 12.60 4.50 8.15
CA SER A 33 12.73 3.07 8.50
C SER A 33 13.97 2.40 7.93
N GLY A 34 14.62 2.99 6.91
CA GLY A 34 15.74 2.37 6.20
C GLY A 34 15.35 1.13 5.38
N ARG A 35 14.05 0.78 5.33
CA ARG A 35 13.53 -0.29 4.46
C ARG A 35 13.24 0.26 3.07
N SER A 36 13.37 -0.60 2.07
CA SER A 36 12.94 -0.30 0.70
C SER A 36 11.65 -1.05 0.39
N LEU A 37 10.76 -0.37 -0.33
CA LEU A 37 9.57 -1.00 -0.89
C LEU A 37 9.87 -1.42 -2.33
N SER A 38 9.70 -2.71 -2.65
CA SER A 38 9.91 -3.20 -4.01
C SER A 38 8.63 -3.06 -4.86
N ARG A 39 8.81 -2.88 -6.18
CA ARG A 39 7.69 -2.90 -7.14
C ARG A 39 6.89 -4.20 -7.08
N GLN A 40 7.57 -5.33 -6.84
CA GLN A 40 6.93 -6.63 -6.71
C GLN A 40 6.03 -6.73 -5.47
N ALA A 41 6.43 -6.11 -4.36
CA ALA A 41 5.61 -6.06 -3.16
C ALA A 41 4.29 -5.30 -3.42
N VAL A 42 4.37 -4.11 -4.03
CA VAL A 42 3.18 -3.31 -4.39
C VAL A 42 2.29 -4.04 -5.39
N SER A 43 2.86 -4.69 -6.40
CA SER A 43 2.09 -5.53 -7.32
C SER A 43 1.38 -6.66 -6.59
N SER A 44 2.03 -7.28 -5.61
CA SER A 44 1.41 -8.34 -4.78
C SER A 44 0.25 -7.78 -3.94
N TRP A 45 0.36 -6.56 -3.42
CA TRP A 45 -0.70 -5.87 -2.69
C TRP A 45 -1.91 -5.57 -3.58
N VAL A 46 -1.67 -5.03 -4.78
CA VAL A 46 -2.72 -4.71 -5.75
C VAL A 46 -3.49 -5.95 -6.21
N ASN A 47 -2.78 -7.06 -6.39
CA ASN A 47 -3.36 -8.31 -6.87
C ASN A 47 -3.90 -9.22 -5.75
N GLY A 48 -3.80 -8.79 -4.50
CA GLY A 48 -4.29 -9.55 -3.34
C GLY A 48 -3.48 -10.79 -3.02
N HIS A 49 -2.23 -10.83 -3.44
CA HIS A 49 -1.29 -11.93 -3.15
C HIS A 49 -0.57 -11.74 -1.81
N ALA A 50 -0.56 -10.52 -1.27
CA ALA A 50 0.07 -10.24 0.02
C ALA A 50 -0.62 -9.08 0.74
N VAL A 51 -0.60 -9.13 2.06
CA VAL A 51 -0.97 -8.02 2.95
C VAL A 51 0.32 -7.35 3.43
N PRO A 52 0.41 -6.01 3.42
CA PRO A 52 1.61 -5.30 3.82
C PRO A 52 1.90 -5.46 5.32
N LYS A 53 3.15 -5.77 5.66
CA LYS A 53 3.65 -5.77 7.05
C LYS A 53 4.40 -4.46 7.30
N LEU A 54 3.69 -3.50 7.87
CA LEU A 54 4.14 -2.13 8.07
C LEU A 54 4.33 -1.84 9.56
N SER A 55 5.38 -1.10 9.89
CA SER A 55 5.48 -0.45 11.20
C SER A 55 4.48 0.70 11.32
N PRO A 56 4.22 1.23 12.53
CA PRO A 56 3.37 2.42 12.69
C PRO A 56 3.82 3.60 11.84
N THR A 57 5.14 3.88 11.79
CA THR A 57 5.68 5.01 11.01
C THR A 57 5.53 4.80 9.51
N GLU A 58 5.75 3.57 9.03
CA GLU A 58 5.54 3.22 7.62
C GLU A 58 4.07 3.30 7.22
N THR A 59 3.17 2.93 8.14
CA THR A 59 1.72 3.03 7.95
C THR A 59 1.30 4.49 7.82
N LEU A 60 1.80 5.37 8.68
CA LEU A 60 1.53 6.81 8.60
C LEU A 60 1.99 7.40 7.27
N ALA A 61 3.20 7.08 6.81
CA ALA A 61 3.70 7.55 5.52
C ALA A 61 2.81 7.10 4.35
N ILE A 62 2.33 5.86 4.36
CA ILE A 62 1.41 5.36 3.32
C ILE A 62 0.06 6.08 3.37
N ILE A 63 -0.48 6.31 4.56
CA ILE A 63 -1.74 7.04 4.78
C ILE A 63 -1.63 8.47 4.22
N GLU A 64 -0.52 9.16 4.48
CA GLU A 64 -0.24 10.51 3.98
C GLU A 64 -0.12 10.54 2.46
N ILE A 65 0.65 9.63 1.87
CA ILE A 65 0.83 9.55 0.40
C ILE A 65 -0.51 9.29 -0.30
N LEU A 66 -1.31 8.36 0.24
CA LEU A 66 -2.59 7.96 -0.32
C LEU A 66 -3.73 8.92 0.03
N GLU A 67 -3.49 9.89 0.92
CA GLU A 67 -4.52 10.71 1.59
C GLU A 67 -5.75 9.86 1.95
N CYS A 68 -5.51 8.82 2.73
CA CYS A 68 -6.56 7.94 3.24
C CYS A 68 -6.58 7.93 4.76
N THR A 69 -7.58 7.27 5.34
CA THR A 69 -7.58 6.97 6.77
C THR A 69 -6.97 5.60 7.05
N LEU A 70 -6.56 5.35 8.30
CA LEU A 70 -6.12 4.01 8.72
C LEU A 70 -7.20 2.95 8.45
N THR A 71 -8.48 3.29 8.67
CA THR A 71 -9.60 2.39 8.40
C THR A 71 -9.74 2.08 6.91
N GLU A 72 -9.63 3.08 6.04
CA GLU A 72 -9.66 2.87 4.58
C GLU A 72 -8.50 1.98 4.13
N LEU A 73 -7.30 2.18 4.67
CA LEU A 73 -6.14 1.35 4.36
C LEU A 73 -6.32 -0.09 4.87
N ALA A 74 -6.84 -0.28 6.08
CA ALA A 74 -7.10 -1.62 6.63
C ALA A 74 -8.14 -2.38 5.79
N LEU A 75 -9.25 -1.72 5.44
CA LEU A 75 -10.30 -2.30 4.58
C LEU A 75 -9.84 -2.52 3.13
N ALA A 76 -8.70 -1.96 2.74
CA ALA A 76 -8.14 -2.13 1.41
C ALA A 76 -7.63 -3.56 1.15
N PHE A 77 -7.32 -4.29 2.23
CA PHE A 77 -6.77 -5.64 2.22
C PHE A 77 -7.80 -6.63 2.77
N PRO A 78 -7.95 -7.83 2.17
CA PRO A 78 -8.87 -8.84 2.67
C PRO A 78 -8.43 -9.33 4.06
N HIS A 79 -9.38 -9.49 4.98
CA HIS A 79 -9.17 -10.24 6.22
C HIS A 79 -9.31 -11.74 5.91
N GLU A 80 -8.52 -12.58 6.57
CA GLU A 80 -8.52 -14.04 6.35
C GLU A 80 -9.88 -14.70 6.60
N ASP A 81 -10.82 -14.01 7.27
CA ASP A 81 -12.17 -14.49 7.59
C ASP A 81 -13.24 -14.24 6.50
N ASP A 82 -12.91 -13.57 5.38
CA ASP A 82 -13.84 -13.26 4.27
C ASP A 82 -13.69 -14.24 3.06
N SER A 83 -13.34 -15.51 3.34
CA SER A 83 -13.28 -16.60 2.33
C SER A 83 -14.32 -17.69 2.55
#